data_AF-A0A220MG49-F1
#
_entry.id   AF-A0A220MG49-F1
#
_cell.length_a   1.000
_cell.length_b   1.000
_cell.length_c   1.000
_cell.angle_alpha   90.00
_cell.angle_beta   90.00
_cell.angle_gamma   90.00
#
_symmetry.space_group_name_H-M   'P 1'
#
loop_
_entity.id
_entity.type
_entity.pdbx_description
1 polymer ?
#
loop_
_entity_poly.entity_id
_entity_poly.type
_entity_poly.pdbx_seq_one_letter_code
_entity_poly.pdbx_strand_id
1 'polypeptide(L)'
;MSRSYKKFPVVKDKSGPAKKFAKRLSSKAVRRYSAGIHAGRMYRKIFCSWNINDFWFYKSFREAIRDWETSDVPKVKAKAKKQIINEWAKYYYRK
;
A
#
# COMPACT_ATOMS: atom_id res chain seq x y z
N MET A 1 3.58 18.32 18.41
CA MET A 1 3.39 18.14 16.96
C MET A 1 2.35 17.05 16.70
N SER A 2 1.22 17.38 16.07
CA SER A 2 0.26 16.35 15.66
C SER A 2 0.83 15.55 14.48
N ARG A 3 0.63 14.23 14.48
CA ARG A 3 1.05 13.38 13.36
C ARG A 3 -0.05 13.43 12.30
N SER A 4 0.28 13.72 11.04
CA SER A 4 -0.67 13.57 9.94
C SER A 4 -0.96 12.08 9.75
N TYR A 5 -2.18 11.64 10.09
CA TYR A 5 -2.58 10.25 9.88
C TYR A 5 -2.91 10.01 8.41
N LYS A 6 -2.48 8.85 7.91
CA LYS A 6 -2.77 8.47 6.54
C LYS A 6 -4.22 7.99 6.46
N LYS A 7 -5.06 8.67 5.67
CA LYS A 7 -6.48 8.29 5.50
C LYS A 7 -6.67 6.95 4.77
N PHE A 8 -5.74 6.60 3.87
CA PHE A 8 -5.85 5.42 3.02
C PHE A 8 -4.76 4.35 3.29
N PRO A 9 -5.08 3.05 3.17
CA PRO A 9 -4.17 1.91 3.39
C PRO A 9 -3.07 1.74 2.36
N VAL A 10 -2.96 2.69 1.45
CA VAL A 10 -2.24 2.51 0.19
C VAL A 10 -0.77 2.85 0.35
N VAL A 11 0.09 1.85 0.51
CA VAL A 11 1.53 2.04 0.43
C VAL A 11 1.93 1.95 -1.03
N LYS A 12 2.48 3.07 -1.53
CA LYS A 12 3.10 3.09 -2.85
C LYS A 12 4.38 2.30 -2.81
N ASP A 13 4.55 1.39 -3.76
CA ASP A 13 5.87 0.90 -4.10
C ASP A 13 6.65 2.02 -4.81
N LYS A 14 7.47 2.74 -4.04
CA LYS A 14 8.12 3.97 -4.49
C LYS A 14 9.39 3.74 -5.31
N SER A 15 9.94 2.53 -5.35
CA SER A 15 11.31 2.32 -5.82
C SER A 15 11.54 0.92 -6.41
N GLY A 16 11.97 0.85 -7.67
CA GLY A 16 12.53 -0.38 -8.25
C GLY A 16 12.04 -0.76 -9.65
N PRO A 17 12.44 -1.95 -10.15
CA PRO A 17 12.04 -2.49 -11.45
C PRO A 17 10.51 -2.60 -11.62
N ALA A 18 9.78 -2.80 -10.51
CA ALA A 18 8.33 -2.91 -10.47
C ALA A 18 7.61 -1.67 -11.05
N LYS A 19 8.19 -0.47 -10.92
CA LYS A 19 7.64 0.76 -11.54
C LYS A 19 7.65 0.71 -13.07
N LYS A 20 8.71 0.16 -13.68
CA LYS A 20 8.80 -0.01 -15.14
C LYS A 20 7.75 -1.01 -15.62
N PHE A 21 7.59 -2.11 -14.87
CA PHE A 21 6.59 -3.13 -15.15
C PHE A 21 5.15 -2.59 -15.03
N ALA A 22 4.84 -1.86 -13.96
CA ALA A 22 3.54 -1.23 -13.76
C ALA A 22 3.19 -0.22 -14.88
N LYS A 23 4.17 0.60 -15.31
CA LYS A 23 4.01 1.49 -16.47
C LYS A 23 3.74 0.72 -17.77
N ARG A 24 4.44 -0.39 -17.97
CA ARG A 24 4.23 -1.27 -19.14
C ARG A 24 2.81 -1.85 -19.14
N LEU A 25 2.34 -2.32 -17.99
CA LEU A 25 0.98 -2.84 -17.82
C LEU A 25 -0.08 -1.75 -18.04
N SER A 26 0.08 -0.56 -17.47
CA SER A 26 -0.85 0.55 -17.66
C SER A 26 -0.91 1.01 -19.12
N SER A 27 0.24 1.10 -19.81
CA SER A 27 0.29 1.35 -21.25
C SER A 27 -0.38 0.23 -22.07
N LYS A 28 -0.29 -1.02 -21.63
CA LYS A 28 -0.95 -2.16 -22.29
C LYS A 28 -2.47 -2.11 -22.09
N ALA A 29 -2.94 -1.72 -20.91
CA ALA A 29 -4.35 -1.54 -20.61
C ALA A 29 -4.99 -0.48 -21.52
N VAL A 30 -4.32 0.67 -21.70
CA VAL A 30 -4.77 1.72 -22.63
C VAL A 30 -4.87 1.19 -24.06
N ARG A 31 -3.85 0.47 -24.55
CA ARG A 31 -3.84 -0.06 -25.93
C ARG A 31 -4.90 -1.13 -26.19
N ARG A 32 -5.30 -1.88 -25.15
CA ARG A 32 -6.33 -2.93 -25.24
C ARG A 32 -7.74 -2.39 -25.07
N TYR A 33 -7.88 -1.14 -24.65
CA TYR A 33 -9.18 -0.56 -24.37
C TYR A 33 -9.90 -0.23 -25.69
N SER A 34 -10.93 -1.01 -26.02
CA SER A 34 -11.63 -0.94 -27.30
C SER A 34 -12.79 0.06 -27.35
N ALA A 35 -13.33 0.47 -26.20
CA ALA A 35 -14.53 1.30 -26.13
C ALA A 35 -14.29 2.80 -26.47
N GLY A 36 -13.09 3.16 -26.91
CA GLY A 36 -12.74 4.54 -27.26
C GLY A 36 -12.53 5.45 -26.04
N ILE A 37 -11.65 6.45 -26.16
CA ILE A 37 -11.36 7.39 -25.06
C ILE A 37 -11.96 8.75 -25.41
N HIS A 38 -13.12 9.06 -24.84
CA HIS A 38 -13.86 10.29 -25.15
C HIS A 38 -13.30 11.54 -24.45
N ALA A 39 -12.53 11.38 -23.37
CA ALA A 39 -11.99 12.51 -22.61
C ALA A 39 -10.61 12.19 -22.01
N GLY A 40 -9.73 13.19 -21.91
CA GLY A 40 -8.40 13.02 -21.31
C GLY A 40 -8.43 12.56 -19.84
N ARG A 41 -9.51 12.85 -19.10
CA ARG A 41 -9.71 12.33 -17.73
C ARG A 41 -9.90 10.82 -17.69
N MET A 42 -10.54 10.25 -18.71
CA MET A 42 -10.75 8.81 -18.85
C MET A 42 -9.44 8.09 -19.15
N TYR A 43 -8.57 8.68 -19.99
CA TYR A 43 -7.21 8.18 -20.18
C TYR A 43 -6.48 8.00 -18.85
N ARG A 44 -6.54 8.98 -17.94
CA ARG A 44 -5.90 8.90 -16.62
C ARG A 44 -6.44 7.78 -15.75
N LYS A 45 -7.73 7.43 -15.87
CA LYS A 45 -8.35 6.30 -15.16
C LYS A 45 -7.85 4.96 -15.69
N ILE A 46 -7.68 4.84 -17.01
CA ILE A 46 -7.21 3.61 -17.67
C ILE A 46 -5.69 3.45 -17.49
N PHE A 47 -4.92 4.53 -17.69
CA PHE A 47 -3.49 4.64 -17.42
C PHE A 47 -3.20 4.83 -15.92
N CYS A 48 -3.94 4.14 -15.04
CA CYS A 48 -3.75 4.29 -13.61
C CYS A 48 -2.72 3.27 -13.10
N SER A 49 -1.45 3.68 -13.03
CA SER A 49 -0.38 2.83 -12.46
C SER A 49 -0.57 2.55 -10.97
N TRP A 50 -1.35 3.38 -10.28
CA TRP A 50 -1.68 3.24 -8.86
C TRP A 50 -2.41 1.92 -8.62
N ASN A 51 -3.39 1.57 -9.44
CA ASN A 51 -4.15 0.31 -9.29
C ASN A 51 -3.31 -0.97 -9.46
N ILE A 52 -2.10 -0.87 -9.99
CA ILE A 52 -1.28 -2.03 -10.35
C ILE A 52 -0.21 -2.33 -9.29
N ASN A 53 0.34 -1.31 -8.63
CA ASN A 53 1.49 -1.47 -7.75
C ASN A 53 1.33 -0.82 -6.37
N ASP A 54 0.12 -0.39 -6.05
CA ASP A 54 -0.22 0.11 -4.73
C ASP A 54 -0.69 -1.04 -3.84
N PHE A 55 0.01 -1.25 -2.74
CA PHE A 55 -0.34 -2.31 -1.78
C PHE A 55 -1.31 -1.77 -0.73
N TRP A 56 -2.39 -2.52 -0.51
CA TRP A 56 -3.36 -2.21 0.52
C TRP A 56 -3.06 -3.06 1.75
N PHE A 57 -2.63 -2.41 2.83
CA PHE A 57 -2.38 -3.08 4.08
C PHE A 57 -3.50 -2.76 5.08
N TYR A 58 -4.27 -3.78 5.41
CA TYR A 58 -5.24 -3.77 6.48
C TYR A 58 -4.73 -4.69 7.57
N LYS A 59 -4.55 -4.15 8.77
CA LYS A 59 -4.17 -4.93 9.95
C LYS A 59 -4.80 -4.31 11.16
N SER A 60 -5.65 -5.08 11.85
CA SER A 60 -6.22 -4.63 13.11
C SER A 60 -5.16 -4.61 14.21
N PHE A 61 -5.43 -3.86 15.27
CA PHE A 61 -4.54 -3.80 16.42
C PHE A 61 -4.39 -5.18 17.09
N ARG A 62 -5.49 -5.94 17.18
CA ARG A 62 -5.52 -7.28 17.78
C ARG A 62 -4.68 -8.27 16.97
N GLU A 63 -4.80 -8.26 15.65
CA GLU A 63 -3.96 -9.08 14.77
C GLU A 63 -2.49 -8.71 14.91
N ALA A 64 -2.15 -7.43 15.01
CA ALA A 64 -0.76 -7.00 15.18
C ALA A 64 -0.12 -7.50 16.48
N ILE A 65 -0.88 -7.52 17.58
CA ILE A 65 -0.41 -8.08 18.86
C ILE A 65 -0.28 -9.60 18.76
N ARG A 66 -1.32 -10.29 18.25
CA ARG A 66 -1.30 -11.75 18.11
C ARG A 66 -0.13 -12.23 17.26
N ASP A 67 0.12 -11.56 16.13
CA ASP A 67 1.23 -11.89 15.25
C ASP A 67 2.58 -11.70 15.94
N TRP A 68 2.72 -10.67 16.78
CA TRP A 68 3.94 -10.45 17.56
C TRP A 68 4.14 -11.54 18.62
N GLU A 69 3.09 -11.88 19.37
CA GLU A 69 3.10 -12.95 20.38
C GLU A 69 3.42 -14.33 19.78
N THR A 70 2.90 -14.59 18.58
CA THR A 70 3.06 -15.88 17.87
C THR A 70 4.32 -15.92 17.00
N SER A 71 4.95 -14.77 16.73
CA SER A 71 6.10 -14.72 15.82
C SER A 71 7.30 -15.49 16.37
N ASP A 72 7.89 -16.34 15.54
CA ASP A 72 9.15 -17.02 15.90
C ASP A 72 10.40 -16.29 15.40
N VAL A 73 10.20 -15.15 14.73
CA VAL A 73 11.29 -14.34 14.20
C VAL A 73 12.00 -13.61 15.36
N PRO A 74 13.30 -13.87 15.63
CA PRO A 74 14.01 -13.32 16.78
C PRO A 74 13.95 -11.79 16.86
N LYS A 75 14.05 -11.12 15.71
CA LYS A 75 13.98 -9.66 15.58
C LYS A 75 12.61 -9.08 15.98
N VAL A 76 11.53 -9.85 15.82
CA VAL A 76 10.17 -9.42 16.16
C VAL A 76 9.91 -9.66 17.65
N LYS A 77 10.30 -10.83 18.17
CA LYS A 77 10.25 -11.15 19.61
C LYS A 77 11.06 -10.17 20.48
N ALA A 78 12.22 -9.72 20.00
CA ALA A 78 13.07 -8.77 20.72
C ALA A 78 12.44 -7.36 20.89
N LYS A 79 11.36 -7.04 20.16
CA LYS A 79 10.70 -5.74 20.27
C LYS A 79 9.81 -5.71 21.51
N ALA A 80 9.90 -4.61 22.25
CA ALA A 80 8.97 -4.36 23.36
C ALA A 80 7.54 -4.12 22.83
N LYS A 81 6.53 -4.50 23.62
CA LYS A 81 5.11 -4.27 23.28
C LYS A 81 4.82 -2.83 22.88
N LYS A 82 5.41 -1.84 23.58
CA LYS A 82 5.28 -0.40 23.26
C LYS A 82 5.80 -0.05 21.86
N GLN A 83 6.88 -0.69 21.41
CA GLN A 83 7.41 -0.48 20.05
C GLN A 83 6.45 -1.02 19.00
N ILE A 84 5.88 -2.21 19.21
CA ILE A 84 4.89 -2.81 18.29
C ILE A 84 3.65 -1.93 18.18
N ILE A 85 3.13 -1.43 19.30
CA ILE A 85 1.99 -0.50 19.33
C ILE A 85 2.31 0.76 18.53
N ASN A 86 3.50 1.34 18.71
CA ASN A 86 3.93 2.53 17.97
C ASN A 86 4.11 2.28 16.47
N GLU A 87 4.66 1.12 16.08
CA GLU A 87 4.80 0.73 14.67
C GLU A 87 3.42 0.51 14.04
N TRP A 88 2.53 -0.19 14.73
CA TRP A 88 1.16 -0.37 14.26
C TRP A 88 0.47 0.99 14.09
N ALA A 89 0.59 1.87 15.08
CA ALA A 89 0.02 3.21 15.00
C ALA A 89 0.62 4.05 13.86
N LYS A 90 1.90 3.85 13.54
CA LYS A 90 2.56 4.56 12.44
C LYS A 90 2.04 4.14 11.06
N TYR A 91 1.80 2.85 10.85
CA TYR A 91 1.47 2.32 9.51
C TYR A 91 -0.04 2.09 9.29
N TYR A 92 -0.78 1.78 10.35
CA TYR A 92 -2.15 1.27 10.28
C TYR A 92 -3.20 2.12 10.98
N TYR A 93 -2.83 2.92 11.99
CA TYR A 93 -3.81 3.77 12.68
C TYR A 93 -4.28 4.92 11.79
N ARG A 94 -5.61 5.06 11.70
CA ARG A 94 -6.30 6.07 10.90
C ARG A 94 -7.39 6.69 11.75
N LYS A 95 -7.57 8.00 11.59
CA LYS A 95 -8.61 8.80 12.23
C LYS A 95 -9.55 9.34 11.16
#